data_AF-A0AAE2SCQ9-F1
#
_entry.id   AF-A0AAE2SCQ9-F1
#
_cell.length_a   1.000
_cell.length_b   1.000
_cell.length_c   1.000
_cell.angle_alpha   90.00
_cell.angle_beta   90.00
_cell.angle_gamma   90.00
#
_symmetry.space_group_name_H-M   'P 1'
#
loop_
_entity.id
_entity.type
_entity.pdbx_description
1 polymer ?
#
loop_
_entity_poly.entity_id
_entity_poly.type
_entity_poly.pdbx_seq_one_letter_code
_entity_poly.pdbx_strand_id
1 'polypeptide(L)'
;MNFQSTTPRHRTLLAILFGLFAFVQAHAQVAVVMKMNKTNYLLNEPVTATIHITNHSGRQLVLSGNSHLSWLSFQMTSRGRVVPPARRISYRPTVIPVGQTVARTITLSTTYALGNMGNYTCTAAVRMPGSTTNGYTSNRVHFTVTGGRAVWVQRAGLPSQPGQIREYKLVNFSANQGHELYAQIFNQNNGRHIATQPLGKVINFRRPKATLDGKSNMHALYQVKPNLFAHTIISPNGQVLSSSYHKRGASGDPRLMAFGNGEVQVAGSVPYNPKAEAEKRKIIRNISERPPFMYK
;
A
#
# COMPACT_ATOMS: atom_id res chain seq x y z
N MET A 1 15.95 22.13 -74.72
CA MET A 1 14.56 22.37 -74.24
C MET A 1 13.88 21.00 -74.18
N ASN A 2 13.66 20.42 -72.99
CA ASN A 2 12.39 20.47 -72.24
C ASN A 2 11.25 19.79 -73.04
N PHE A 3 10.48 18.79 -72.59
CA PHE A 3 10.09 18.33 -71.26
C PHE A 3 9.56 16.87 -71.34
N GLN A 4 9.56 16.20 -70.19
CA GLN A 4 9.03 14.87 -69.89
C GLN A 4 7.52 14.70 -70.21
N SER A 5 7.05 13.46 -70.37
CA SER A 5 5.77 13.06 -69.77
C SER A 5 5.84 11.62 -69.22
N THR A 6 5.54 11.52 -67.93
CA THR A 6 5.66 10.35 -67.06
C THR A 6 4.31 9.65 -66.91
N THR A 7 4.41 8.35 -66.65
CA THR A 7 3.33 7.35 -66.50
C THR A 7 2.40 7.60 -65.29
N PRO A 8 1.09 7.30 -65.39
CA PRO A 8 0.17 7.40 -64.25
C PRO A 8 -0.10 6.00 -63.67
N ARG A 9 0.81 5.46 -62.84
CA ARG A 9 0.57 4.21 -62.09
C ARG A 9 0.82 4.30 -60.58
N HIS A 10 1.37 5.41 -60.08
CA HIS A 10 1.70 5.57 -58.65
C HIS A 10 0.63 6.25 -57.80
N ARG A 11 -0.37 6.92 -58.40
CA ARG A 11 -1.40 7.65 -57.63
C ARG A 11 -2.49 6.76 -57.04
N THR A 12 -2.78 5.61 -57.64
CA THR A 12 -3.81 4.67 -57.18
C THR A 12 -3.31 3.72 -56.08
N LEU A 13 -2.01 3.44 -56.02
CA LEU A 13 -1.41 2.58 -54.98
C LEU A 13 -1.27 3.29 -53.62
N LEU A 14 -1.06 4.62 -53.61
CA LEU A 14 -0.97 5.38 -52.36
C LEU A 14 -2.33 5.55 -51.65
N ALA A 15 -3.43 5.59 -52.40
CA ALA A 15 -4.78 5.74 -51.84
C ALA A 15 -5.25 4.48 -51.09
N ILE A 16 -4.81 3.30 -51.52
CA ILE A 16 -5.15 2.02 -50.86
C ILE A 16 -4.31 1.82 -49.59
N LEU A 17 -3.09 2.36 -49.54
CA LEU A 17 -2.21 2.26 -48.36
C LEU A 17 -2.63 3.22 -47.23
N PHE A 18 -3.27 4.36 -47.55
CA PHE A 18 -3.79 5.30 -46.55
C PHE A 18 -5.16 4.90 -45.97
N GLY A 19 -5.96 4.09 -46.69
CA GLY A 19 -7.23 3.55 -46.19
C GLY A 19 -7.07 2.50 -45.09
N LEU A 20 -5.90 1.85 -44.99
CA LEU A 20 -5.65 0.79 -44.01
C LEU A 20 -5.22 1.31 -42.62
N PHE A 21 -4.97 2.61 -42.49
CA PHE A 21 -4.59 3.26 -41.22
C PHE A 21 -5.77 3.93 -40.50
N ALA A 22 -6.99 3.81 -41.03
CA ALA A 22 -8.20 4.27 -40.35
C ALA A 22 -8.58 3.33 -39.20
N PHE A 23 -7.91 3.55 -38.07
CA PHE A 23 -8.49 3.50 -36.72
C PHE A 23 -9.38 2.29 -36.41
N VAL A 24 -8.78 1.12 -36.24
CA VAL A 24 -9.31 0.14 -35.29
C VAL A 24 -8.92 0.59 -33.88
N GLN A 25 -9.49 1.69 -33.39
CA GLN A 25 -9.64 1.87 -31.95
C GLN A 25 -10.78 0.94 -31.55
N ALA A 26 -10.45 -0.33 -31.31
CA ALA A 26 -11.34 -1.23 -30.60
C ALA A 26 -11.49 -0.69 -29.16
N HIS A 27 -12.38 0.29 -28.96
CA HIS A 27 -12.77 0.73 -27.64
C HIS A 27 -13.46 -0.45 -26.97
N ALA A 28 -12.72 -1.14 -26.09
CA ALA A 28 -13.28 -2.21 -25.29
C ALA A 28 -14.53 -1.68 -24.57
N GLN A 29 -15.65 -2.38 -24.71
CA GLN A 29 -16.91 -2.07 -24.02
C GLN A 29 -16.74 -2.00 -22.49
N VAL A 30 -15.67 -2.63 -21.98
CA VAL A 30 -15.23 -2.55 -20.60
C VAL A 30 -13.75 -2.22 -20.58
N ALA A 31 -13.38 -1.12 -19.93
CA ALA A 31 -12.00 -0.75 -19.67
C ALA A 31 -11.61 -1.18 -18.26
N VAL A 32 -10.53 -1.96 -18.12
CA VAL A 32 -10.03 -2.41 -16.82
C VAL A 32 -8.64 -1.84 -16.60
N VAL A 33 -8.44 -1.12 -15.50
CA VAL A 33 -7.15 -0.56 -15.11
C VAL A 33 -6.84 -1.01 -13.69
N MET A 34 -5.65 -1.54 -13.46
CA MET A 34 -5.19 -1.92 -12.14
C MET A 34 -4.05 -0.99 -11.71
N LYS A 35 -4.10 -0.54 -10.46
CA LYS A 35 -3.08 0.28 -9.81
C LYS A 35 -2.67 -0.37 -8.49
N MET A 36 -1.37 -0.45 -8.25
CA MET A 36 -0.84 -0.89 -6.95
C MET A 36 -0.81 0.29 -5.98
N ASN A 37 -1.05 0.02 -4.70
CA ASN A 37 -0.97 1.06 -3.67
C ASN A 37 0.50 1.49 -3.41
N LYS A 38 1.43 0.54 -3.54
CA LYS A 38 2.89 0.75 -3.49
C LYS A 38 3.58 -0.07 -4.58
N THR A 39 4.80 0.32 -4.94
CA THR A 39 5.67 -0.44 -5.85
C THR A 39 6.62 -1.38 -5.12
N ASN A 40 6.94 -1.08 -3.86
CA ASN A 40 7.79 -1.90 -3.00
C ASN A 40 7.02 -2.23 -1.72
N TYR A 41 7.02 -3.49 -1.34
CA TYR A 41 6.38 -4.00 -0.13
C TYR A 41 7.41 -4.72 0.73
N LEU A 42 7.30 -4.56 2.04
CA LEU A 42 8.06 -5.37 2.98
C LEU A 42 7.52 -6.81 2.96
N LEU A 43 8.41 -7.77 3.17
CA LEU A 43 8.00 -9.16 3.36
C LEU A 43 6.92 -9.30 4.44
N ASN A 44 5.84 -10.02 4.13
CA ASN A 44 4.64 -10.20 4.96
C ASN A 44 3.78 -8.94 5.17
N GLU A 45 4.04 -7.85 4.44
CA GLU A 45 3.12 -6.72 4.34
C GLU A 45 1.91 -7.09 3.46
N PRO A 46 0.68 -6.67 3.81
CA PRO A 46 -0.48 -6.83 2.94
C PRO A 46 -0.31 -6.09 1.60
N VAL A 47 -0.19 -6.86 0.52
CA VAL A 47 -0.10 -6.31 -0.84
C VAL A 47 -1.50 -6.00 -1.33
N THR A 48 -1.78 -4.72 -1.60
CA THR A 48 -3.10 -4.25 -2.03
C THR A 48 -3.05 -3.62 -3.42
N ALA A 49 -4.09 -3.87 -4.20
CA ALA A 49 -4.28 -3.30 -5.52
C ALA A 49 -5.69 -2.71 -5.64
N THR A 50 -5.82 -1.64 -6.39
CA THR A 50 -7.12 -1.04 -6.73
C THR A 50 -7.38 -1.24 -8.21
N ILE A 51 -8.52 -1.84 -8.52
CA ILE A 51 -8.99 -2.06 -9.88
C ILE A 51 -10.08 -1.04 -10.19
N HIS A 52 -9.91 -0.33 -11.29
CA HIS A 52 -10.89 0.56 -11.89
C HIS A 52 -11.52 -0.16 -13.08
N ILE A 53 -12.83 -0.34 -13.03
CA ILE A 53 -13.60 -0.97 -14.11
C ILE A 53 -14.55 0.08 -14.65
N THR A 54 -14.36 0.46 -15.91
CA THR A 54 -15.17 1.46 -16.59
C THR A 54 -16.09 0.80 -17.59
N ASN A 55 -17.39 1.06 -17.48
CA ASN A 55 -18.39 0.56 -18.39
C ASN A 55 -18.60 1.57 -19.53
N HIS A 56 -18.07 1.26 -20.70
CA HIS A 56 -18.36 1.99 -21.94
C HIS A 56 -19.44 1.28 -22.78
N SER A 57 -20.03 0.21 -22.27
CA SER A 57 -21.15 -0.44 -22.94
C SER A 57 -22.40 0.43 -22.79
N GLY A 58 -23.23 0.48 -23.83
CA GLY A 58 -24.51 1.21 -23.79
C GLY A 58 -25.57 0.57 -22.88
N ARG A 59 -25.20 -0.38 -22.01
CA ARG A 59 -26.09 -1.06 -21.06
C ARG A 59 -25.46 -1.19 -19.68
N GLN A 60 -26.29 -1.37 -18.67
CA GLN A 60 -25.80 -1.67 -17.33
C GLN A 60 -25.06 -3.01 -17.33
N LEU A 61 -23.91 -3.07 -16.67
CA LEU A 61 -23.15 -4.30 -16.48
C LEU A 61 -23.33 -4.85 -15.08
N VAL A 62 -23.61 -6.14 -14.97
CA VAL A 62 -23.64 -6.88 -13.71
C VAL A 62 -22.50 -7.89 -13.77
N LEU A 63 -21.48 -7.70 -12.94
CA LEU A 63 -20.35 -8.62 -12.83
C LEU A 63 -20.62 -9.57 -11.67
N SER A 64 -20.81 -10.85 -11.98
CA SER A 64 -21.08 -11.89 -10.99
C SER A 64 -20.35 -13.17 -11.36
N GLY A 65 -19.75 -13.81 -10.36
CA GLY A 65 -19.18 -15.15 -10.51
C GLY A 65 -20.24 -16.22 -10.33
N ASN A 66 -19.89 -17.46 -10.66
CA ASN A 66 -20.68 -18.64 -10.27
C ASN A 66 -19.97 -19.37 -9.11
N SER A 67 -20.51 -20.52 -8.69
CA SER A 67 -19.95 -21.33 -7.59
C SER A 67 -18.50 -21.81 -7.82
N HIS A 68 -18.04 -21.88 -9.08
CA HIS A 68 -16.74 -22.44 -9.45
C HIS A 68 -15.75 -21.41 -10.01
N LEU A 69 -16.27 -20.30 -10.55
CA LEU A 69 -15.53 -19.28 -11.29
C LEU A 69 -15.90 -17.90 -10.79
N SER A 70 -14.91 -17.23 -10.20
CA SER A 70 -15.01 -15.82 -9.86
C SER A 70 -14.99 -14.95 -11.13
N TRP A 71 -15.82 -13.91 -11.15
CA TRP A 71 -15.83 -12.90 -12.22
C TRP A 71 -14.53 -12.10 -12.26
N LEU A 72 -13.82 -12.00 -11.14
CA LEU A 72 -12.51 -11.35 -11.05
C LEU A 72 -11.44 -12.40 -10.74
N SER A 73 -10.39 -12.41 -11.55
CA SER A 73 -9.22 -13.26 -11.35
C SER A 73 -7.95 -12.48 -11.60
N PHE A 74 -6.85 -12.99 -11.07
CA PHE A 74 -5.54 -12.41 -11.24
C PHE A 74 -4.62 -13.43 -11.88
N GLN A 75 -3.67 -12.94 -12.67
CA GLN A 75 -2.55 -13.74 -13.14
C GLN A 75 -1.30 -13.09 -12.57
N MET A 76 -0.57 -13.86 -11.78
CA MET A 76 0.64 -13.42 -11.11
C MET A 76 1.82 -14.18 -11.70
N THR A 77 2.89 -13.48 -12.02
CA THR A 77 4.14 -14.08 -12.50
C THR A 77 5.32 -13.55 -11.70
N SER A 78 6.26 -14.42 -11.36
CA SER A 78 7.52 -14.07 -10.71
C SER A 78 8.65 -14.80 -11.43
N ARG A 79 9.72 -14.08 -11.79
CA ARG A 79 10.88 -14.63 -12.53
C ARG A 79 10.47 -15.46 -13.77
N GLY A 80 9.48 -14.98 -14.52
CA GLY A 80 8.96 -15.67 -15.72
C GLY A 80 8.07 -16.89 -15.44
N ARG A 81 7.85 -17.29 -14.19
CA ARG A 81 6.97 -18.42 -13.81
C ARG A 81 5.65 -17.92 -13.26
N VAL A 82 4.57 -18.64 -13.56
CA VAL A 82 3.24 -18.35 -12.98
C VAL A 82 3.25 -18.68 -11.49
N VAL A 83 2.78 -17.76 -10.68
CA VAL A 83 2.55 -17.97 -9.24
C VAL A 83 1.09 -18.42 -9.08
N PRO A 84 0.84 -19.68 -8.66
CA PRO A 84 -0.53 -20.15 -8.52
C PRO A 84 -1.22 -19.47 -7.33
N PRO A 85 -2.56 -19.32 -7.38
CA PRO A 85 -3.32 -18.85 -6.24
C PRO A 85 -3.25 -19.91 -5.13
N ALA A 86 -2.88 -19.50 -3.92
CA ALA A 86 -2.86 -20.35 -2.72
C ALA A 86 -4.28 -20.60 -2.18
N ARG A 87 -5.21 -19.67 -2.43
CA ARG A 87 -6.61 -19.78 -2.02
C ARG A 87 -7.51 -19.23 -3.11
N ARG A 88 -8.69 -19.85 -3.30
CA ARG A 88 -9.75 -19.32 -4.15
C ARG A 88 -10.59 -18.32 -3.36
N ILE A 89 -10.84 -17.15 -3.93
CA ILE A 89 -11.69 -16.12 -3.36
C ILE A 89 -12.80 -15.80 -4.36
N SER A 90 -14.05 -15.81 -3.87
CA SER A 90 -15.21 -15.34 -4.61
C SER A 90 -15.46 -13.88 -4.27
N TYR A 91 -15.45 -13.02 -5.28
CA TYR A 91 -15.77 -11.60 -5.11
C TYR A 91 -17.27 -11.38 -5.19
N ARG A 92 -17.78 -10.47 -4.36
CA ARG A 92 -19.19 -10.09 -4.37
C ARG A 92 -19.60 -9.56 -5.75
N PRO A 93 -20.85 -9.79 -6.18
CA PRO A 93 -21.37 -9.19 -7.40
C PRO A 93 -21.22 -7.66 -7.38
N THR A 94 -20.97 -7.07 -8.54
CA THR A 94 -20.81 -5.62 -8.70
C THR A 94 -21.60 -5.15 -9.90
N VAL A 95 -22.41 -4.11 -9.70
CA VAL A 95 -23.15 -3.45 -10.76
C VAL A 95 -22.38 -2.20 -11.19
N ILE A 96 -22.25 -2.00 -12.50
CA ILE A 96 -21.57 -0.84 -13.09
C ILE A 96 -22.55 -0.19 -14.08
N PRO A 97 -23.08 1.01 -13.76
CA PRO A 97 -23.93 1.77 -14.66
C PRO A 97 -23.21 2.16 -15.96
N VAL A 98 -23.97 2.52 -16.99
CA VAL A 98 -23.43 3.00 -18.27
C VAL A 98 -22.59 4.26 -18.05
N GLY A 99 -21.40 4.30 -18.66
CA GLY A 99 -20.49 5.45 -18.58
C GLY A 99 -19.79 5.64 -17.23
N GLN A 100 -20.01 4.75 -16.25
CA GLN A 100 -19.41 4.89 -14.91
C GLN A 100 -18.19 3.99 -14.70
N THR A 101 -17.32 4.44 -13.80
CA THR A 101 -16.17 3.68 -13.30
C THR A 101 -16.41 3.25 -11.86
N VAL A 102 -16.26 1.96 -11.57
CA VAL A 102 -16.26 1.42 -10.21
C VAL A 102 -14.83 1.07 -9.81
N ALA A 103 -14.39 1.57 -8.65
CA ALA A 103 -13.12 1.22 -8.03
C ALA A 103 -13.30 0.12 -6.97
N ARG A 104 -12.46 -0.91 -7.02
CA ARG A 104 -12.44 -2.00 -6.05
C ARG A 104 -11.02 -2.22 -5.54
N THR A 105 -10.81 -2.02 -4.24
CA THR A 105 -9.54 -2.36 -3.58
C THR A 105 -9.58 -3.81 -3.11
N ILE A 106 -8.57 -4.56 -3.48
CA ILE A 106 -8.42 -5.99 -3.19
C ILE A 106 -7.03 -6.26 -2.61
N THR A 107 -6.95 -7.22 -1.69
CA THR A 107 -5.69 -7.66 -1.11
C THR A 107 -5.20 -8.87 -1.89
N LEU A 108 -4.06 -8.76 -2.56
CA LEU A 108 -3.47 -9.83 -3.37
C LEU A 108 -2.85 -10.92 -2.49
N SER A 109 -2.28 -10.55 -1.35
CA SER A 109 -1.64 -11.49 -0.41
C SER A 109 -2.60 -12.46 0.28
N THR A 110 -3.92 -12.23 0.22
CA THR A 110 -4.92 -13.21 0.71
C THR A 110 -5.17 -14.35 -0.28
N THR A 111 -4.89 -14.12 -1.56
CA THR A 111 -5.12 -15.07 -2.65
C THR A 111 -3.81 -15.76 -3.07
N TYR A 112 -2.70 -15.01 -3.11
CA TYR A 112 -1.39 -15.48 -3.54
C TYR A 112 -0.41 -15.54 -2.37
N ALA A 113 0.39 -16.61 -2.32
CA ALA A 113 1.50 -16.71 -1.38
C ALA A 113 2.65 -15.77 -1.79
N LEU A 114 2.60 -14.54 -1.31
CA LEU A 114 3.62 -13.50 -1.54
C LEU A 114 4.69 -13.47 -0.41
N GLY A 115 4.92 -14.63 0.21
CA GLY A 115 5.89 -14.80 1.30
C GLY A 115 7.34 -15.00 0.84
N ASN A 116 7.62 -14.88 -0.46
CA ASN A 116 8.97 -14.96 -0.99
C ASN A 116 9.41 -13.59 -1.50
N MET A 117 10.67 -13.25 -1.30
CA MET A 117 11.22 -12.01 -1.84
C MET A 117 11.41 -12.14 -3.35
N GLY A 118 11.06 -11.08 -4.08
CA GLY A 118 11.22 -11.05 -5.52
C GLY A 118 10.37 -10.00 -6.22
N ASN A 119 10.53 -9.97 -7.54
CA ASN A 119 9.76 -9.12 -8.42
C ASN A 119 8.54 -9.89 -8.90
N TYR A 120 7.38 -9.25 -8.82
CA TYR A 120 6.09 -9.79 -9.18
C TYR A 120 5.47 -8.91 -10.25
N THR A 121 4.82 -9.56 -11.21
CA THR A 121 3.97 -8.88 -12.19
C THR A 121 2.58 -9.45 -12.08
N CYS A 122 1.58 -8.57 -12.02
CA CYS A 122 0.20 -8.95 -11.90
C CYS A 122 -0.64 -8.34 -13.04
N THR A 123 -1.60 -9.10 -13.53
CA THR A 123 -2.69 -8.64 -14.39
C THR A 123 -4.01 -9.09 -13.78
N ALA A 124 -5.01 -8.22 -13.82
CA ALA A 124 -6.38 -8.58 -13.48
C ALA A 124 -7.13 -8.98 -14.74
N ALA A 125 -8.06 -9.93 -14.62
CA ALA A 125 -8.96 -10.34 -15.68
C ALA A 125 -10.41 -10.34 -15.14
N VAL A 126 -11.26 -9.59 -15.82
CA VAL A 126 -12.69 -9.42 -15.54
C VAL A 126 -13.50 -10.22 -16.54
N ARG A 127 -14.19 -11.25 -16.07
CA ARG A 127 -15.08 -12.09 -16.87
C ARG A 127 -16.51 -11.56 -16.80
N MET A 128 -17.16 -11.53 -17.96
CA MET A 128 -18.58 -11.24 -18.06
C MET A 128 -19.41 -12.48 -17.72
N PRO A 129 -20.61 -12.33 -17.13
CA PRO A 129 -21.52 -13.45 -16.95
C PRO A 129 -21.83 -14.14 -18.29
N GLY A 130 -21.79 -15.47 -18.33
CA GLY A 130 -22.12 -16.26 -19.51
C GLY A 130 -21.05 -16.31 -20.61
N SER A 131 -19.95 -15.57 -20.49
CA SER A 131 -18.84 -15.61 -21.46
C SER A 131 -17.89 -16.79 -21.19
N THR A 132 -17.65 -17.62 -22.21
CA THR A 132 -16.60 -18.66 -22.22
C THR A 132 -15.25 -18.13 -22.71
N THR A 133 -15.21 -16.94 -23.30
CA THR A 133 -14.00 -16.30 -23.84
C THR A 133 -13.18 -15.60 -22.75
N ASN A 134 -11.88 -15.38 -23.03
CA ASN A 134 -10.98 -14.62 -22.18
C ASN A 134 -11.58 -13.23 -21.90
N GLY A 135 -11.88 -12.96 -20.62
CA GLY A 135 -12.44 -11.69 -20.16
C GLY A 135 -11.52 -10.49 -20.42
N TYR A 136 -11.99 -9.29 -20.07
CA TYR A 136 -11.23 -8.05 -20.21
C TYR A 136 -10.06 -8.02 -19.24
N THR A 137 -8.84 -7.81 -19.76
CA THR A 137 -7.63 -7.78 -18.95
C THR A 137 -7.20 -6.34 -18.64
N SER A 138 -6.58 -6.16 -17.48
CA SER A 138 -5.98 -4.89 -17.11
C SER A 138 -4.60 -4.69 -17.75
N ASN A 139 -4.07 -3.48 -17.62
CA ASN A 139 -2.64 -3.23 -17.73
C ASN A 139 -1.84 -4.15 -16.78
N ARG A 140 -0.58 -4.42 -17.15
CA ARG A 140 0.39 -5.11 -16.29
C ARG A 140 0.86 -4.15 -15.20
N VAL A 141 0.85 -4.60 -13.95
CA VAL A 141 1.46 -3.88 -12.82
C VAL A 141 2.63 -4.65 -12.28
N HIS A 142 3.67 -3.93 -11.89
CA HIS A 142 4.88 -4.49 -11.31
C HIS A 142 5.01 -4.04 -9.87
N PHE A 143 5.40 -4.97 -9.00
CA PHE A 143 5.76 -4.65 -7.63
C PHE A 143 6.85 -5.60 -7.14
N THR A 144 7.59 -5.15 -6.14
CA THR A 144 8.70 -5.89 -5.55
C THR A 144 8.40 -6.15 -4.09
N VAL A 145 8.63 -7.39 -3.66
CA VAL A 145 8.59 -7.78 -2.24
C VAL A 145 10.02 -8.00 -1.79
N THR A 146 10.46 -7.26 -0.78
CA THR A 146 11.84 -7.30 -0.27
C THR A 146 11.88 -7.39 1.25
N GLY A 147 13.02 -7.82 1.77
CA GLY A 147 13.29 -7.77 3.20
C GLY A 147 13.60 -6.36 3.67
N GLY A 148 13.36 -6.12 4.95
CA GLY A 148 13.82 -4.91 5.65
C GLY A 148 14.95 -5.23 6.63
N ARG A 149 15.60 -4.19 7.12
CA ARG A 149 16.67 -4.32 8.13
C ARG A 149 16.06 -4.27 9.52
N ALA A 150 16.17 -5.35 10.27
CA ALA A 150 15.78 -5.34 11.69
C ALA A 150 16.72 -4.42 12.48
N VAL A 151 16.16 -3.41 13.15
CA VAL A 151 16.90 -2.47 14.01
C VAL A 151 16.81 -2.84 15.48
N TRP A 152 15.81 -3.63 15.85
CA TRP A 152 15.61 -4.16 17.19
C TRP A 152 14.85 -5.48 17.11
N VAL A 153 15.21 -6.43 17.97
CA VAL A 153 14.57 -7.73 18.09
C VAL A 153 14.52 -8.08 19.58
N GLN A 154 13.36 -8.54 20.06
CA GLN A 154 13.22 -9.09 21.41
C GLN A 154 12.23 -10.24 21.40
N ARG A 155 12.53 -11.28 22.17
CA ARG A 155 11.63 -12.41 22.41
C ARG A 155 11.04 -12.30 23.79
N ALA A 156 9.75 -12.58 23.93
CA ALA A 156 9.07 -12.61 25.22
C ALA A 156 7.98 -13.68 25.24
N GLY A 157 7.82 -14.31 26.40
CA GLY A 157 6.69 -15.18 26.69
C GLY A 157 5.43 -14.37 26.95
N LEU A 158 4.26 -14.89 26.58
CA LEU A 158 3.00 -14.21 26.82
C LEU A 158 2.45 -14.52 28.21
N PRO A 159 2.16 -13.50 29.04
CA PRO A 159 1.55 -13.71 30.36
C PRO A 159 0.18 -14.40 30.28
N SER A 160 -0.60 -14.09 29.25
CA SER A 160 -1.94 -14.67 29.04
C SER A 160 -1.92 -16.08 28.45
N GLN A 161 -0.80 -16.53 27.90
CA GLN A 161 -0.65 -17.82 27.23
C GLN A 161 0.71 -18.43 27.58
N PRO A 162 0.82 -19.08 28.76
CA PRO A 162 2.06 -19.72 29.19
C PRO A 162 2.63 -20.67 28.13
N GLY A 163 3.95 -20.64 27.93
CA GLY A 163 4.65 -21.45 26.93
C GLY A 163 4.63 -20.88 25.50
N GLN A 164 3.79 -19.88 25.21
CA GLN A 164 3.83 -19.19 23.93
C GLN A 164 4.86 -18.05 23.96
N ILE A 165 5.79 -18.09 23.00
CA ILE A 165 6.84 -17.08 22.83
C ILE A 165 6.54 -16.28 21.57
N ARG A 166 6.58 -14.96 21.70
CA ARG A 166 6.53 -14.02 20.58
C ARG A 166 7.91 -13.46 20.32
N GLU A 167 8.26 -13.37 19.03
CA GLU A 167 9.42 -12.63 18.56
C GLU A 167 8.94 -11.32 17.94
N TYR A 168 9.33 -10.21 18.55
CA TYR A 168 9.01 -8.86 18.11
C TYR A 168 10.22 -8.31 17.36
N LYS A 169 9.97 -7.70 16.20
CA LYS A 169 10.99 -7.04 15.39
C LYS A 169 10.54 -5.64 15.04
N LEU A 170 11.45 -4.69 15.21
CA LEU A 170 11.32 -3.37 14.61
C LEU A 170 12.18 -3.36 13.35
N VAL A 171 11.55 -3.15 12.20
CA VAL A 171 12.17 -3.30 10.88
C VAL A 171 12.14 -1.98 10.14
N ASN A 172 13.30 -1.50 9.75
CA ASN A 172 13.46 -0.35 8.89
C ASN A 172 13.45 -0.81 7.43
N PHE A 173 12.58 -0.20 6.64
CA PHE A 173 12.38 -0.50 5.23
C PHE A 173 12.64 0.74 4.41
N SER A 174 13.65 0.67 3.55
CA SER A 174 13.97 1.74 2.61
C SER A 174 13.29 1.43 1.29
N ALA A 175 12.26 2.21 0.94
CA ALA A 175 11.65 2.19 -0.38
C ALA A 175 12.09 3.43 -1.18
N ASN A 176 11.78 3.47 -2.48
CA ASN A 176 12.16 4.57 -3.37
C ASN A 176 11.68 5.97 -2.93
N GLN A 177 10.78 6.06 -1.94
CA GLN A 177 10.18 7.32 -1.45
C GLN A 177 10.48 7.62 0.03
N GLY A 178 11.52 6.99 0.59
CA GLY A 178 12.01 7.26 1.94
C GLY A 178 12.08 6.02 2.82
N HIS A 179 12.30 6.26 4.12
CA HIS A 179 12.38 5.20 5.12
C HIS A 179 11.02 5.04 5.81
N GLU A 180 10.56 3.80 5.89
CA GLU A 180 9.36 3.40 6.61
C GLU A 180 9.75 2.43 7.72
N LEU A 181 9.03 2.50 8.83
CA LEU A 181 9.25 1.63 9.97
C LEU A 181 8.08 0.67 10.13
N TYR A 182 8.38 -0.58 10.41
CA TYR A 182 7.41 -1.66 10.57
C TYR A 182 7.64 -2.39 11.88
N ALA A 183 6.55 -2.77 12.54
CA ALA A 183 6.58 -3.76 13.61
C ALA A 183 6.19 -5.12 13.02
N GLN A 184 7.04 -6.13 13.18
CA GLN A 184 6.71 -7.50 12.84
C GLN A 184 6.65 -8.37 14.08
N ILE A 185 5.67 -9.27 14.10
CA ILE A 185 5.47 -10.20 15.20
C ILE A 185 5.38 -11.60 14.62
N PHE A 186 6.16 -12.50 15.21
CA PHE A 186 6.20 -13.92 14.87
C PHE A 186 5.90 -14.75 16.12
N ASN A 187 5.25 -15.89 15.92
CA ASN A 187 5.21 -16.93 16.92
C ASN A 187 6.53 -17.71 16.84
N GLN A 188 7.34 -17.65 17.89
CA GLN A 188 8.66 -18.27 17.90
C GLN A 188 8.57 -19.80 17.98
N ASN A 189 7.52 -20.35 18.60
CA ASN A 189 7.37 -21.79 18.79
C ASN A 189 7.22 -22.53 17.46
N ASN A 190 6.54 -21.93 16.46
CA ASN A 190 6.27 -22.55 15.16
C ASN A 190 6.77 -21.73 13.95
N GLY A 191 7.48 -20.61 14.19
CA GLY A 191 7.96 -19.71 13.15
C GLY A 191 6.86 -18.96 12.37
N ARG A 192 5.59 -19.05 12.80
CA ARG A 192 4.46 -18.47 12.06
C ARG A 192 4.45 -16.96 12.18
N HIS A 193 4.37 -16.27 11.03
CA HIS A 193 4.08 -14.83 10.99
C HIS A 193 2.70 -14.54 11.58
N ILE A 194 2.62 -13.54 12.45
CA ILE A 194 1.36 -13.08 13.06
C ILE A 194 0.93 -11.76 12.41
N ALA A 195 1.83 -10.78 12.37
CA ALA A 195 1.49 -9.46 11.87
C ALA A 195 2.71 -8.70 11.35
N THR A 196 2.46 -7.82 10.37
CA THR A 196 3.40 -6.80 9.92
C THR A 196 2.63 -5.49 9.83
N GLN A 197 2.88 -4.63 10.81
CA GLN A 197 2.15 -3.38 10.98
C GLN A 197 3.03 -2.20 10.55
N PRO A 198 2.62 -1.40 9.56
CA PRO A 198 3.30 -0.16 9.24
C PRO A 198 3.14 0.83 10.41
N LEU A 199 4.26 1.40 10.86
CA LEU A 199 4.31 2.45 11.88
C LEU A 199 4.41 3.86 11.26
N GLY A 200 4.77 3.93 9.97
CA GLY A 200 4.81 5.16 9.18
C GLY A 200 6.20 5.51 8.66
N LYS A 201 6.29 6.68 8.02
CA LYS A 201 7.55 7.23 7.51
C LYS A 201 8.41 7.77 8.66
N VAL A 202 9.71 7.52 8.60
CA VAL A 202 10.67 7.92 9.64
C VAL A 202 11.85 8.66 9.04
N ILE A 203 12.46 9.51 9.87
CA ILE A 203 13.79 10.07 9.59
C ILE A 203 14.80 9.31 10.43
N ASN A 204 15.79 8.68 9.79
CA ASN A 204 16.76 7.82 10.47
C ASN A 204 17.92 8.61 11.12
N PHE A 205 17.70 9.87 11.54
CA PHE A 205 18.69 10.65 12.29
C PHE A 205 18.92 10.12 13.71
N ARG A 206 17.94 9.39 14.24
CA ARG A 206 18.04 8.66 15.50
C ARG A 206 17.59 7.23 15.26
N ARG A 207 18.34 6.28 15.81
CA ARG A 207 17.97 4.87 15.77
C ARG A 207 16.63 4.69 16.51
N PRO A 208 15.60 4.11 15.87
CA PRO A 208 14.36 3.76 16.55
C PRO A 208 14.63 2.87 17.76
N LYS A 209 13.94 3.13 18.86
CA LYS A 209 14.03 2.34 20.09
C LYS A 209 12.74 1.58 20.30
N ALA A 210 12.85 0.39 20.89
CA ALA A 210 11.70 -0.37 21.31
C ALA A 210 11.99 -1.10 22.63
N THR A 211 10.93 -1.39 23.36
CA THR A 211 10.93 -2.23 24.56
C THR A 211 9.58 -2.90 24.72
N LEU A 212 9.47 -3.88 25.60
CA LEU A 212 8.23 -4.55 25.96
C LEU A 212 7.76 -4.11 27.35
N ASP A 213 6.45 -4.03 27.55
CA ASP A 213 5.83 -3.87 28.86
C ASP A 213 5.57 -5.24 29.53
N GLY A 214 5.07 -5.23 30.78
CA GLY A 214 4.73 -6.44 31.53
C GLY A 214 3.57 -7.25 30.92
N LYS A 215 2.80 -6.68 29.98
CA LYS A 215 1.77 -7.38 29.21
C LYS A 215 2.28 -7.87 27.85
N SER A 216 3.58 -7.74 27.59
CA SER A 216 4.24 -8.05 26.31
C SER A 216 3.73 -7.21 25.13
N ASN A 217 3.20 -6.01 25.39
CA ASN A 217 2.99 -5.02 24.34
C ASN A 217 4.32 -4.38 23.96
N MET A 218 4.53 -4.20 22.67
CA MET A 218 5.71 -3.55 22.13
C MET A 218 5.52 -2.04 22.08
N HIS A 219 6.38 -1.32 22.78
CA HIS A 219 6.49 0.13 22.72
C HIS A 219 7.58 0.49 21.71
N ALA A 220 7.23 1.16 20.63
CA ALA A 220 8.17 1.65 19.62
C ALA A 220 8.24 3.18 19.65
N LEU A 221 9.43 3.73 19.84
CA LEU A 221 9.71 5.16 19.83
C LEU A 221 10.66 5.50 18.67
N TYR A 222 10.21 6.36 17.77
CA TYR A 222 10.93 6.68 16.54
C TYR A 222 10.72 8.13 16.11
N GLN A 223 11.66 8.66 15.34
CA GLN A 223 11.62 10.04 14.91
C GLN A 223 10.93 10.17 13.55
N VAL A 224 9.92 11.04 13.48
CA VAL A 224 9.11 11.28 12.26
C VAL A 224 9.44 12.61 11.60
N LYS A 225 9.86 13.63 12.38
CA LYS A 225 10.38 14.93 11.92
C LYS A 225 11.53 15.38 12.83
N PRO A 226 12.37 16.36 12.44
CA PRO A 226 13.54 16.74 13.24
C PRO A 226 13.26 17.01 14.72
N ASN A 227 12.10 17.60 15.04
CA ASN A 227 11.67 17.87 16.43
C ASN A 227 10.43 17.08 16.87
N LEU A 228 10.06 16.01 16.15
CA LEU A 228 8.85 15.22 16.44
C LEU A 228 9.15 13.73 16.44
N PHE A 229 8.78 13.09 17.54
CA PHE A 229 8.87 11.65 17.76
C PHE A 229 7.46 11.06 17.84
N ALA A 230 7.32 9.83 17.40
CA ALA A 230 6.11 9.05 17.54
C ALA A 230 6.38 7.87 18.48
N HIS A 231 5.45 7.61 19.38
CA HIS A 231 5.42 6.46 20.25
C HIS A 231 4.17 5.64 19.95
N THR A 232 4.37 4.40 19.51
CA THR A 232 3.29 3.48 19.16
C THR A 232 3.38 2.24 20.04
N ILE A 233 2.23 1.80 20.55
CA ILE A 233 2.09 0.57 21.33
C ILE A 233 1.40 -0.47 20.46
N ILE A 234 2.01 -1.65 20.33
CA ILE A 234 1.50 -2.77 19.52
C ILE A 234 1.29 -3.98 20.42
N SER A 235 0.12 -4.61 20.33
CA SER A 235 -0.20 -5.81 21.10
C SER A 235 0.57 -7.05 20.59
N PRO A 236 0.67 -8.12 21.40
CA PRO A 236 1.20 -9.41 20.95
C PRO A 236 0.53 -10.03 19.71
N ASN A 237 -0.67 -9.56 19.36
CA ASN A 237 -1.44 -10.01 18.20
C ASN A 237 -1.26 -9.09 16.99
N GLY A 238 -0.43 -8.05 17.11
CA GLY A 238 -0.13 -7.11 16.02
C GLY A 238 -1.10 -5.95 15.87
N GLN A 239 -2.01 -5.76 16.82
CA GLN A 239 -2.94 -4.64 16.80
C GLN A 239 -2.26 -3.40 17.38
N VAL A 240 -2.41 -2.25 16.73
CA VAL A 240 -1.99 -0.96 17.29
C VAL A 240 -2.96 -0.57 18.39
N LEU A 241 -2.47 -0.52 19.63
CA LEU A 241 -3.25 -0.13 20.81
C LEU A 241 -3.31 1.39 20.96
N SER A 242 -2.19 2.07 20.73
CA SER A 242 -2.13 3.52 20.76
C SER A 242 -0.99 4.06 19.91
N SER A 243 -1.15 5.30 19.43
CA SER A 243 -0.09 6.08 18.80
C SER A 243 -0.16 7.51 19.31
N SER A 244 0.95 7.99 19.87
CA SER A 244 1.11 9.34 20.41
C SER A 244 2.32 10.02 19.80
N TYR A 245 2.33 11.35 19.81
CA TYR A 245 3.44 12.14 19.31
C TYR A 245 4.05 12.95 20.45
N HIS A 246 5.37 13.14 20.38
CA HIS A 246 6.16 13.73 21.43
C HIS A 246 7.15 14.72 20.82
N LYS A 247 7.18 15.95 21.33
CA LYS A 247 8.22 16.93 21.02
C LYS A 247 9.38 16.78 22.00
N ARG A 248 10.56 17.22 21.57
CA ARG A 248 11.74 17.32 22.45
C ARG A 248 11.41 18.22 23.64
N GLY A 249 11.71 17.74 24.85
CA GLY A 249 11.60 18.54 26.07
C GLY A 249 12.91 19.25 26.41
N ALA A 250 12.93 19.97 27.54
CA ALA A 250 14.15 20.62 28.05
C ALA A 250 15.27 19.62 28.37
N SER A 251 14.93 18.39 28.74
CA SER A 251 15.86 17.31 29.12
C SER A 251 16.43 16.52 27.93
N GLY A 252 16.17 16.96 26.69
CA GLY A 252 16.70 16.35 25.46
C GLY A 252 15.72 15.44 24.72
N ASP A 253 16.25 14.52 23.90
CA ASP A 253 15.46 13.62 23.05
C ASP A 253 14.57 12.67 23.90
N PRO A 254 13.32 12.41 23.48
CA PRO A 254 12.43 11.45 24.16
C PRO A 254 13.06 10.06 24.30
N ARG A 255 12.82 9.41 25.44
CA ARG A 255 13.35 8.06 25.72
C ARG A 255 12.27 7.15 26.29
N LEU A 256 12.33 5.86 25.98
CA LEU A 256 11.52 4.85 26.65
C LEU A 256 12.12 4.54 28.02
N MET A 257 11.30 4.55 29.06
CA MET A 257 11.65 4.13 30.42
C MET A 257 10.71 3.01 30.86
N ALA A 258 11.29 1.91 31.32
CA ALA A 258 10.58 0.82 31.96
C ALA A 258 10.62 1.03 33.49
N PHE A 259 9.46 0.91 34.13
CA PHE A 259 9.31 1.04 35.57
C PHE A 259 9.28 -0.35 36.24
N GLY A 260 9.56 -0.40 37.54
CA GLY A 260 9.59 -1.66 38.30
C GLY A 260 8.25 -2.41 38.34
N ASN A 261 7.13 -1.72 38.08
CA ASN A 261 5.80 -2.32 37.95
C ASN A 261 5.55 -2.97 36.57
N GLY A 262 6.53 -2.97 35.66
CA GLY A 262 6.41 -3.48 34.31
C GLY A 262 5.78 -2.50 33.31
N GLU A 263 5.45 -1.28 33.72
CA GLU A 263 4.95 -0.25 32.81
C GLU A 263 6.09 0.37 32.00
N VAL A 264 5.78 0.82 30.78
CA VAL A 264 6.71 1.54 29.92
C VAL A 264 6.10 2.87 29.51
N GLN A 265 6.80 3.97 29.78
CA GLN A 265 6.39 5.30 29.35
C GLN A 265 7.51 6.03 28.60
N VAL A 266 7.14 7.15 27.98
CA VAL A 266 8.08 8.07 27.32
C VAL A 266 8.45 9.18 28.30
N ALA A 267 9.74 9.31 28.59
CA ALA A 267 10.29 10.35 29.45
C ALA A 267 11.06 11.42 28.64
N GLY A 268 11.22 12.61 29.24
CA GLY A 268 12.00 13.71 28.67
C GLY A 268 11.33 14.40 27.48
N SER A 269 10.00 14.35 27.40
CA SER A 269 9.25 14.85 26.24
C SER A 269 8.01 15.64 26.62
N VAL A 270 7.55 16.47 25.68
CA VAL A 270 6.28 17.18 25.79
C VAL A 270 5.28 16.53 24.84
N PRO A 271 4.12 16.05 25.33
CA PRO A 271 3.08 15.47 24.48
C PRO A 271 2.65 16.45 23.38
N TYR A 272 2.56 15.96 22.14
CA TYR A 272 2.16 16.72 20.96
C TYR A 272 0.81 16.21 20.44
N ASN A 273 -0.18 17.10 20.39
CA ASN A 273 -1.44 16.84 19.73
C ASN A 273 -1.49 17.60 18.38
N PRO A 274 -1.45 16.90 17.23
CA PRO A 274 -1.44 17.53 15.90
C PRO A 274 -2.64 18.45 15.64
N LYS A 275 -3.82 18.12 16.17
CA LYS A 275 -5.06 18.88 15.92
C LYS A 275 -5.04 20.23 16.64
N ALA A 276 -4.69 20.21 17.93
CA ALA A 276 -4.62 21.41 18.75
C ALA A 276 -3.56 22.42 18.25
N GLU A 277 -2.44 21.94 17.70
CA GLU A 277 -1.43 22.85 17.14
C GLU A 277 -1.78 23.37 15.75
N ALA A 278 -2.49 22.61 14.92
CA ALA A 278 -3.02 23.10 13.66
C ALA A 278 -4.03 24.24 13.88
N GLU A 279 -4.86 24.13 14.93
CA GLU A 279 -5.77 25.20 15.35
C GLU A 279 -5.02 26.42 15.88
N LYS A 280 -4.00 26.23 16.73
CA LYS A 280 -3.14 27.35 17.19
C LYS A 280 -2.41 28.05 16.06
N ARG A 281 -1.92 27.32 15.04
CA ARG A 281 -1.29 27.92 13.85
C ARG A 281 -2.27 28.72 12.98
N LYS A 282 -3.56 28.37 12.97
CA LYS A 282 -4.59 29.19 12.31
C LYS A 282 -4.84 30.51 13.05
N ILE A 283 -4.61 30.54 14.37
CA ILE A 283 -4.80 31.72 15.22
C ILE A 283 -3.60 32.69 15.12
N ILE A 284 -2.39 32.18 14.87
CA ILE A 284 -1.21 33.01 14.65
C ILE A 284 -1.34 33.71 13.29
N ARG A 285 -1.76 34.97 13.29
CA ARG A 285 -1.73 35.85 12.11
C ARG A 285 -0.33 35.86 11.51
N ASN A 286 -0.24 35.73 10.20
CA ASN A 286 1.02 35.92 9.50
C ASN A 286 1.50 37.37 9.71
N ILE A 287 2.79 37.55 9.97
CA ILE A 287 3.41 38.89 10.16
C ILE A 287 3.24 39.79 8.90
N SER A 288 2.89 39.21 7.75
CA SER A 288 2.54 39.91 6.51
C SER A 288 1.09 40.39 6.43
N GLU A 289 0.21 40.09 7.40
CA GLU A 289 -1.10 40.72 7.47
C GLU A 289 -0.95 42.19 7.89
N ARG A 290 -0.99 43.07 6.89
CA ARG A 290 -0.95 44.51 7.07
C ARG A 290 -2.12 44.92 7.98
N PRO A 291 -1.90 45.68 9.07
CA PRO A 291 -2.99 46.13 9.91
C PRO A 291 -4.00 46.94 9.07
N PRO A 292 -5.31 46.80 9.34
CA PRO A 292 -6.33 47.53 8.60
C PRO A 292 -6.07 49.03 8.72
N PHE A 293 -5.97 49.71 7.58
CA PHE A 293 -5.87 51.17 7.52
C PHE A 293 -7.16 51.74 8.10
N MET A 294 -7.07 52.35 9.28
CA MET A 294 -8.15 53.16 9.83
C MET A 294 -8.10 54.51 9.12
N TYR A 295 -8.93 54.70 8.09
CA TYR A 295 -9.24 56.05 7.61
C TYR A 295 -10.19 56.68 8.63
N LYS A 296 -9.76 57.79 9.24
CA LYS A 296 -10.63 58.72 9.98
C LYS A 296 -11.12 59.78 9.03
#